data_AF-A0AAQ3QFY3-F1
#
_entry.id   AF-A0AAQ3QFY3-F1
#
_cell.length_a   1.000
_cell.length_b   1.000
_cell.length_c   1.000
_cell.angle_alpha   90.00
_cell.angle_beta   90.00
_cell.angle_gamma   90.00
#
_symmetry.space_group_name_H-M   'P 1'
#
loop_
_entity.id
_entity.type
_entity.pdbx_description
1 polymer ?
#
loop_
_entity_poly.entity_id
_entity_poly.type
_entity_poly.pdbx_seq_one_letter_code
_entity_poly.pdbx_strand_id
1 'polypeptide(L)'
;MPSEAHIYCYTHRQGSLTISVRKLQDILLPGELDGKIWMWHRCLRCPRVNGLPPATRRVVMSDAAWGLSFVKFLELSFSNHATASRVASCGHSLHRDCLRFYGSGEMVGCFKYAPINVHSLYLPPSKLDLTTSIRSGYKK
;
A
#
# COMPACT_ATOMS: atom_id res chain seq x y z
N MET A 1 1.79 -21.21 16.44
CA MET A 1 3.01 -20.85 15.67
C MET A 1 2.65 -19.67 14.79
N PRO A 2 3.15 -18.45 15.04
CA PRO A 2 2.88 -17.33 14.14
C PRO A 2 3.62 -17.59 12.84
N SER A 3 2.95 -17.47 11.69
CA SER A 3 3.54 -17.88 10.41
C SER A 3 4.68 -16.93 10.02
N GLU A 4 5.79 -17.49 9.56
CA GLU A 4 7.06 -16.78 9.31
C GLU A 4 6.99 -15.81 8.12
N ALA A 5 5.91 -15.83 7.34
CA ALA A 5 5.64 -14.88 6.28
C ALA A 5 4.14 -14.70 6.05
N HIS A 6 3.65 -13.46 6.24
CA HIS A 6 2.26 -13.10 5.96
C HIS A 6 2.20 -12.01 4.90
N ILE A 7 1.22 -12.12 3.99
CA ILE A 7 0.86 -11.05 3.06
C ILE A 7 -0.59 -10.66 3.31
N TYR A 8 -0.82 -9.41 3.67
CA TYR A 8 -2.14 -8.81 3.80
C TYR A 8 -2.34 -7.75 2.72
N CYS A 9 -3.50 -7.73 2.09
CA CYS A 9 -3.87 -6.73 1.09
C CYS A 9 -5.11 -5.97 1.56
N TYR A 10 -4.98 -4.66 1.75
CA TYR A 10 -6.06 -3.77 2.14
C TYR A 10 -6.41 -2.84 0.98
N THR A 11 -7.65 -2.89 0.52
CA THR A 11 -8.11 -2.01 -0.57
C THR A 11 -8.90 -0.85 0.01
N HIS A 12 -8.50 0.38 -0.30
CA HIS A 12 -9.19 1.60 0.11
C HIS A 12 -9.40 2.50 -1.10
N ARG A 13 -10.67 2.72 -1.51
CA ARG A 13 -11.25 3.61 -2.55
C ARG A 13 -10.37 4.09 -3.73
N GLN A 14 -9.16 4.60 -3.51
CA GLN A 14 -8.21 5.12 -4.51
C GLN A 14 -6.98 4.20 -4.73
N GLY A 15 -6.80 3.13 -3.97
CA GLY A 15 -5.69 2.17 -4.15
C GLY A 15 -5.68 0.99 -3.17
N SER A 16 -4.75 0.07 -3.38
CA SER A 16 -4.48 -1.06 -2.49
C SER A 16 -3.15 -0.90 -1.76
N LEU A 17 -3.12 -1.28 -0.50
CA LEU A 17 -1.94 -1.38 0.34
C LEU A 17 -1.65 -2.86 0.60
N THR A 18 -0.54 -3.35 0.05
CA THR A 18 -0.01 -4.69 0.34
C THR A 18 1.02 -4.58 1.45
N ILE A 19 0.84 -5.37 2.49
CA ILE A 19 1.72 -5.49 3.64
C ILE A 19 2.28 -6.90 3.65
N SER A 20 3.60 -7.05 3.58
CA SER A 20 4.25 -8.34 3.76
C SER A 20 5.19 -8.29 4.96
N VAL A 21 5.01 -9.19 5.91
CA VAL A 21 5.89 -9.32 7.08
C VAL A 21 6.78 -10.53 6.86
N ARG A 22 8.08 -10.37 7.14
CA ARG A 22 9.07 -11.45 7.05
C ARG A 22 10.01 -11.38 8.24
N LYS A 23 10.42 -12.56 8.69
CA LYS A 23 11.54 -12.73 9.61
C LYS A 23 12.86 -12.73 8.84
N LEU A 24 13.83 -11.95 9.29
CA LEU A 24 15.22 -11.95 8.81
C LEU A 24 15.93 -13.15 9.45
N GLN A 25 16.62 -13.95 8.64
CA GLN A 25 17.27 -15.17 9.12
C GLN A 25 18.64 -14.89 9.76
N ASP A 26 19.41 -13.93 9.23
CA ASP A 26 20.80 -13.69 9.65
C ASP A 26 21.08 -12.23 10.06
N ILE A 27 20.04 -11.39 10.18
CA ILE A 27 20.19 -9.95 10.42
C ILE A 27 19.29 -9.52 11.56
N LEU A 28 19.92 -9.13 12.67
CA LEU A 28 19.24 -8.49 13.80
C LEU A 28 19.35 -6.96 13.67
N LEU A 29 18.22 -6.28 13.60
CA LEU A 29 18.19 -4.82 13.68
C LEU A 29 18.45 -4.38 15.13
N PRO A 30 19.43 -3.50 15.38
CA PRO A 30 19.81 -3.11 16.73
C PRO A 30 18.70 -2.26 17.38
N GLY A 31 18.60 -2.32 18.71
CA GLY A 31 17.65 -1.50 19.48
C GLY A 31 16.26 -2.10 19.65
N GLU A 32 16.08 -3.39 19.38
CA GLU A 32 14.83 -4.10 19.66
C GLU A 32 14.42 -4.01 21.14
N LEU A 33 15.38 -4.16 22.06
CA LEU A 33 15.16 -4.05 23.51
C LEU A 33 14.73 -2.63 23.92
N ASP A 34 15.09 -1.62 23.12
CA ASP A 34 14.67 -0.22 23.32
C ASP A 34 13.34 0.09 22.61
N GLY A 35 12.72 -0.90 21.96
CA GLY A 35 11.51 -0.72 21.14
C GLY A 35 11.74 0.13 19.88
N LYS A 36 12.97 0.26 19.39
CA LYS A 36 13.27 1.11 18.23
C LYS A 36 12.76 0.50 16.93
N ILE A 37 12.01 1.29 16.17
CA ILE A 37 11.56 0.92 14.82
C ILE A 37 12.47 1.59 13.79
N TRP A 38 13.15 0.78 12.99
CA TRP A 38 13.91 1.23 11.83
C TRP A 38 12.99 1.46 10.64
N MET A 39 13.23 2.54 9.92
CA MET A 39 12.49 2.93 8.72
C MET A 39 13.44 3.14 7.55
N TRP A 40 13.05 2.66 6.38
CA TRP A 40 13.73 2.97 5.12
C TRP A 40 12.77 2.75 3.95
N HIS A 41 13.19 3.16 2.76
CA HIS A 41 12.41 2.93 1.55
C HIS A 41 13.29 2.61 0.35
N ARG A 42 12.66 2.03 -0.67
CA ARG A 42 13.25 1.80 -2.00
C ARG A 42 12.36 2.42 -3.06
N CYS A 43 12.91 3.27 -3.90
CA CYS A 43 12.17 3.84 -5.02
C CYS A 43 12.15 2.88 -6.22
N LEU A 44 10.97 2.48 -6.65
CA LEU A 44 10.74 1.56 -7.77
C LEU A 44 10.89 2.22 -9.15
N ARG A 45 10.90 3.56 -9.19
CA ARG A 45 11.06 4.35 -10.43
C ARG A 45 12.52 4.72 -10.71
N CYS A 46 13.37 4.77 -9.69
CA CYS A 46 14.79 5.07 -9.87
C CYS A 46 15.52 3.97 -10.66
N PRO A 47 16.61 4.33 -11.37
CA PRO A 47 17.50 3.35 -11.96
C PRO A 47 17.96 2.34 -10.92
N ARG A 48 17.93 1.05 -11.29
CA ARG A 48 18.35 -0.03 -10.41
C ARG A 48 19.87 0.00 -10.29
N VAL A 49 20.36 -0.10 -9.07
CA VAL A 49 21.78 -0.30 -8.77
C VAL A 49 21.94 -1.76 -8.40
N ASN A 50 22.77 -2.50 -9.12
CA ASN A 50 22.97 -3.95 -8.93
C ASN A 50 21.67 -4.77 -9.00
N GLY A 51 20.79 -4.44 -9.95
CA GLY A 51 19.51 -5.16 -10.16
C GLY A 51 18.39 -4.81 -9.16
N LEU A 52 18.69 -4.06 -8.11
CA LEU A 52 17.73 -3.68 -7.08
C LEU A 52 17.41 -2.17 -7.12
N PRO A 53 16.17 -1.78 -6.75
CA PRO A 53 15.87 -0.36 -6.59
C PRO A 53 16.68 0.22 -5.42
N PRO A 54 17.18 1.46 -5.55
CA PRO A 54 18.08 2.07 -4.57
C PRO A 54 17.37 2.21 -3.22
N ALA A 55 18.05 1.77 -2.16
CA ALA A 55 17.58 1.87 -0.79
C ALA A 55 18.15 3.13 -0.14
N THR A 56 17.32 3.83 0.63
CA THR A 56 17.83 4.89 1.51
C THR A 56 18.53 4.30 2.72
N ARG A 57 19.31 5.15 3.40
CA ARG A 57 19.85 4.82 4.72
C ARG A 57 18.70 4.46 5.67
N ARG A 58 18.94 3.48 6.53
CA ARG A 58 18.01 3.14 7.62
C ARG A 58 18.09 4.24 8.66
N VAL A 59 16.93 4.72 9.09
CA VAL A 59 16.78 5.74 10.14
C VAL A 59 15.83 5.24 11.20
N VAL A 60 16.06 5.59 12.46
CA VAL A 60 15.12 5.25 13.54
C VAL A 60 13.89 6.16 13.44
N MET A 61 12.72 5.62 13.78
CA MET A 61 11.49 6.40 13.90
C MET A 61 11.71 7.58 14.86
N SER A 62 11.32 8.78 14.44
CA SER A 62 11.46 10.00 15.24
C SER A 62 10.53 9.96 16.46
N ASP A 63 10.91 10.63 17.55
CA ASP A 63 10.12 10.69 18.80
C ASP A 63 8.67 11.13 18.58
N ALA A 64 8.44 12.12 17.72
CA ALA A 64 7.09 12.60 17.38
C ALA A 64 6.22 11.52 16.70
N ALA A 65 6.81 10.67 15.87
CA ALA A 65 6.12 9.53 15.26
C ALA A 65 5.95 8.40 16.27
N TRP A 66 6.89 8.26 17.22
CA TRP A 66 6.83 7.23 18.24
C TRP A 66 5.73 7.47 19.28
N GLY A 67 5.39 8.74 19.53
CA GLY A 67 4.23 9.13 20.34
C GLY A 67 2.87 8.71 19.77
N LEU A 68 2.83 8.15 18.55
CA LEU A 68 1.64 7.55 17.95
C LEU A 68 1.67 6.04 18.10
N SER A 69 0.48 5.41 18.17
CA SER A 69 0.42 3.97 17.95
C SER A 69 0.93 3.65 16.54
N PHE A 70 1.61 2.50 16.39
CA PHE A 70 2.16 2.12 15.09
C PHE A 70 1.07 2.06 14.00
N VAL A 71 -0.12 1.57 14.35
CA VAL A 71 -1.28 1.57 13.45
C VAL A 71 -1.68 2.98 13.02
N LYS A 72 -1.72 3.96 13.95
CA LYS A 72 -2.09 5.33 13.61
C LYS A 72 -1.04 6.01 12.74
N PHE A 73 0.24 5.75 13.01
CA PHE A 73 1.34 6.20 12.17
C PHE A 73 1.21 5.67 10.73
N LEU A 74 0.88 4.38 10.58
CA LEU A 74 0.66 3.77 9.26
C LEU A 74 -0.55 4.39 8.56
N GLU A 75 -1.68 4.56 9.25
CA GLU A 75 -2.87 5.20 8.70
C GLU A 75 -2.54 6.60 8.16
N LEU A 76 -1.85 7.44 8.94
CA LEU A 76 -1.43 8.77 8.50
C LEU A 76 -0.43 8.73 7.34
N SER A 77 0.43 7.71 7.30
CA SER A 77 1.45 7.54 6.28
C SER A 77 0.88 7.14 4.92
N PHE A 78 -0.24 6.42 4.88
CA PHE A 78 -0.79 5.82 3.66
C PHE A 78 -2.18 6.34 3.25
N SER A 79 -2.98 6.87 4.17
CA SER A 79 -4.36 7.32 3.89
C SER A 79 -4.49 8.83 3.70
N ASN A 80 -3.65 9.63 4.35
CA ASN A 80 -3.72 11.09 4.26
C ASN A 80 -2.91 11.59 3.05
N HIS A 81 -3.58 12.21 2.07
CA HIS A 81 -2.98 12.72 0.83
C HIS A 81 -1.79 13.66 1.08
N ALA A 82 -1.81 14.45 2.16
CA ALA A 82 -0.75 15.42 2.45
C ALA A 82 0.55 14.75 2.94
N THR A 83 0.45 13.75 3.84
CA THR A 83 1.61 12.98 4.34
C THR A 83 2.01 11.85 3.40
N ALA A 84 1.09 11.34 2.60
CA ALA A 84 1.35 10.41 1.50
C ALA A 84 2.13 11.08 0.36
N SER A 85 1.84 12.35 0.06
CA SER A 85 2.51 13.11 -1.01
C SER A 85 3.92 13.61 -0.66
N ARG A 86 4.62 12.96 0.27
CA ARG A 86 6.04 13.24 0.48
C ARG A 86 6.85 12.78 -0.72
N VAL A 87 7.83 13.58 -1.08
CA VAL A 87 8.75 13.29 -2.18
C VAL A 87 10.02 12.66 -1.58
N ALA A 88 10.46 11.54 -2.14
CA ALA A 88 11.72 10.92 -1.77
C ALA A 88 12.88 11.86 -2.17
N SER A 89 14.07 11.66 -1.61
CA SER A 89 15.26 12.45 -1.98
C SER A 89 15.58 12.38 -3.48
N CYS A 90 15.05 11.38 -4.19
CA CYS A 90 15.18 11.22 -5.64
C CYS A 90 14.09 11.91 -6.48
N GLY A 91 13.16 12.67 -5.88
CA GLY A 91 12.10 13.38 -6.60
C GLY A 91 10.82 12.58 -6.89
N HIS A 92 10.77 11.29 -6.54
CA HIS A 92 9.61 10.42 -6.76
C HIS A 92 8.66 10.36 -5.56
N SER A 93 7.41 9.96 -5.77
CA SER A 93 6.40 9.87 -4.71
C SER A 93 6.73 8.74 -3.72
N LEU A 94 6.86 9.06 -2.43
CA LEU A 94 7.02 8.04 -1.39
C LEU A 94 5.79 7.16 -1.20
N HIS A 95 4.63 7.62 -1.65
CA HIS A 95 3.40 6.84 -1.54
C HIS A 95 3.23 5.90 -2.72
N ARG A 96 3.36 6.38 -3.96
CA ARG A 96 3.08 5.56 -5.15
C ARG A 96 4.30 4.83 -5.71
N ASP A 97 5.46 5.44 -5.61
CA ASP A 97 6.65 4.98 -6.34
C ASP A 97 7.63 4.23 -5.44
N CYS A 98 7.34 4.08 -4.14
CA CYS A 98 8.29 3.53 -3.18
C CYS A 98 7.72 2.36 -2.38
N LEU A 99 8.58 1.37 -2.12
CA LEU A 99 8.37 0.38 -1.06
C LEU A 99 8.85 0.98 0.26
N ARG A 100 8.02 0.93 1.29
CA ARG A 100 8.38 1.37 2.65
C ARG A 100 8.60 0.17 3.55
N PHE A 101 9.67 0.22 4.33
CA PHE A 101 10.06 -0.85 5.23
C PHE A 101 10.10 -0.33 6.66
N TYR A 102 9.60 -1.16 7.57
CA TYR A 102 9.64 -0.94 9.01
C TYR A 102 10.17 -2.21 9.66
N GLY A 103 11.14 -2.10 10.57
CA GLY A 103 11.70 -3.27 11.21
C GLY A 103 12.11 -3.05 12.66
N SER A 104 11.99 -4.12 13.44
CA SER A 104 12.41 -4.21 14.84
C SER A 104 12.97 -5.62 15.06
N GLY A 105 14.19 -5.72 15.59
CA GLY A 105 14.85 -7.00 15.78
C GLY A 105 14.97 -7.80 14.48
N GLU A 106 14.44 -9.02 14.50
CA GLU A 106 14.45 -9.95 13.37
C GLU A 106 13.24 -9.74 12.43
N MET A 107 12.30 -8.85 12.75
CA MET A 107 11.05 -8.70 12.00
C MET A 107 11.08 -7.47 11.10
N VAL A 108 10.67 -7.64 9.84
CA VAL A 108 10.52 -6.54 8.87
C VAL A 108 9.15 -6.60 8.18
N GLY A 109 8.41 -5.51 8.26
CA GLY A 109 7.24 -5.24 7.44
C GLY A 109 7.61 -4.43 6.19
N CYS A 110 7.17 -4.89 5.02
CA CYS A 110 7.25 -4.18 3.75
C CYS A 110 5.84 -3.76 3.31
N PHE A 111 5.71 -2.49 2.93
CA PHE A 111 4.46 -1.85 2.60
C PHE A 111 4.55 -1.30 1.18
N LYS A 112 3.63 -1.73 0.32
CA LYS A 112 3.52 -1.30 -1.07
C LYS A 112 2.12 -0.76 -1.31
N TYR A 113 2.04 0.49 -1.74
CA TYR A 113 0.80 1.03 -2.27
C TYR A 113 0.75 0.85 -3.79
N ALA A 114 -0.41 0.50 -4.32
CA ALA A 114 -0.70 0.46 -5.74
C ALA A 114 -2.01 1.22 -6.00
N PRO A 115 -2.02 2.23 -6.89
CA PRO A 115 -3.25 2.90 -7.25
C PRO A 115 -4.19 1.90 -7.96
N ILE A 116 -5.48 1.98 -7.66
CA ILE A 116 -6.52 1.21 -8.36
C ILE A 116 -7.30 2.21 -9.20
N ASN A 117 -7.40 1.93 -10.49
CA ASN A 117 -8.24 2.70 -11.39
C ASN A 117 -9.67 2.19 -11.27
N VAL A 118 -10.54 2.94 -10.60
CA VAL A 118 -11.95 2.56 -10.43
C VAL A 118 -12.69 2.94 -11.71
N HIS A 119 -12.88 1.98 -12.60
CA HIS A 119 -13.81 2.17 -13.72
C HIS A 119 -15.24 2.16 -13.17
N SER A 120 -15.97 3.26 -13.37
CA SER A 120 -17.39 3.33 -13.03
C SER A 120 -18.14 2.29 -13.84
N LEU A 121 -18.71 1.27 -13.17
CA LEU A 121 -19.66 0.37 -13.82
C LEU A 121 -20.90 1.18 -14.18
N TYR A 122 -21.16 1.32 -15.48
CA TYR A 122 -22.43 1.84 -15.96
C TYR A 122 -23.48 0.75 -15.71
N LEU A 123 -24.39 0.98 -14.76
CA LEU A 123 -25.51 0.07 -14.56
C LEU A 123 -26.37 0.11 -15.82
N PRO A 124 -26.75 -1.05 -16.39
CA PRO A 124 -27.73 -1.06 -17.48
C PRO A 124 -29.01 -0.38 -16.98
N PRO A 125 -29.73 0.39 -17.83
CA PRO A 125 -30.98 1.02 -17.46
C PRO A 125 -31.94 -0.02 -16.84
N SER A 126 -32.57 0.32 -15.72
CA SER A 126 -33.46 -0.58 -14.96
C SER A 126 -34.81 -0.84 -15.64
N LYS A 127 -35.06 -0.26 -16.81
CA LYS A 127 -36.29 -0.44 -17.58
C LYS A 127 -35.99 -1.12 -18.91
N LEU A 128 -36.50 -2.34 -19.04
CA LEU A 128 -36.73 -2.99 -20.33
C LEU A 128 -38.00 -2.40 -20.92
N ASP A 129 -37.89 -1.53 -21.92
CA ASP A 129 -39.04 -1.17 -22.76
C ASP A 129 -39.32 -2.33 -23.72
N LEU A 130 -40.09 -3.31 -23.23
CA LEU A 130 -40.66 -4.35 -24.07
C LEU A 130 -41.77 -3.71 -24.91
N THR A 131 -41.43 -3.20 -26.09
CA THR A 131 -42.42 -2.88 -27.11
C THR A 131 -42.98 -4.18 -27.68
N THR A 132 -44.01 -4.71 -27.03
CA THR A 132 -44.77 -5.84 -27.54
C THR A 132 -45.60 -5.35 -28.73
N SER A 133 -45.12 -5.54 -29.95
CA SER A 133 -45.97 -5.45 -31.14
C SER A 133 -46.85 -6.70 -31.18
N ILE A 134 -47.96 -6.68 -30.44
CA ILE A 134 -49.05 -7.64 -30.61
C ILE A 134 -49.64 -7.36 -31.99
N ARG A 135 -49.29 -8.18 -32.98
CA ARG A 135 -49.98 -8.22 -34.27
C ARG A 135 -51.33 -8.91 -34.04
N SER A 136 -52.33 -8.14 -33.60
CA SER A 136 -53.73 -8.56 -33.63
C SER A 136 -54.24 -8.50 -35.07
N GLY A 137 -53.98 -9.56 -35.83
CA GLY A 137 -54.58 -9.79 -37.13
C GLY A 137 -55.93 -10.50 -36.99
N TYR A 138 -57.00 -9.76 -36.68
CA TYR A 138 -58.36 -10.16 -37.05
C TYR A 138 -58.71 -9.51 -38.39
N LYS A 139 -59.04 -10.32 -39.41
CA LYS A 139 -59.98 -9.91 -40.47
C LYS A 139 -60.47 -11.11 -41.30
N LYS A 140 -61.81 -11.27 -41.20
CA LYS A 140 -62.79 -11.92 -42.09
C LYS A 140 -62.69 -13.43 -42.31
#